data_AF-A0AAE1KS52-F1
#
_entry.id   AF-A0AAE1KS52-F1
#
_cell.length_a   1.000
_cell.length_b   1.000
_cell.length_c   1.000
_cell.angle_alpha   90.00
_cell.angle_beta   90.00
_cell.angle_gamma   90.00
#
_symmetry.space_group_name_H-M   'P 1'
#
loop_
_entity.id
_entity.type
_entity.pdbx_description
1 polymer ?
#
loop_
_entity_poly.entity_id
_entity_poly.type
_entity_poly.pdbx_seq_one_letter_code
_entity_poly.pdbx_strand_id
1 'polypeptide(L)'
;MRFLRVPFGNKSSPFLLNATIKHHLQFFSHSEVVQELKEHLYVDDWLSGADSIEEGKVKFTEACSILAKAGMTLTKWSSNSKDMVGCFGCKTCLNEGSVKVLGMQWEIEKDCFSFANYDVESQPEPISTKRAVLSCIARLFDPIGFVSPFIMYVKILFQDIWKEGGGWDEILPDHLLYGFQRWFNSISLFKTWSVKRCYTPGISWKDLNGAELHAFGDASEKGYGACVYLRVPQSDGKFSVSFVMSRGRVSPIKSVTLPRLELIGALLCARLVTFVESTLHINVPVCCWTDSTVTLSWIKGEPLKWKSFVRNRVSEIQELTSPSNWRHCPGRDNPADLISRGALAEHLMSSELWLNGPAWLSLPIQHLQHEQQNSNGVENCEVVTPCLKVTEAHSSVFEFSRYSGFCKAVNVVAWVLRFICNCKSKGDKDTGQLTYEELSKAKVKLFQSVQLEAYSQEFEALSKGKAIPQNSPICKLDPFIGDDGLLRVKGRLEEADMLYESKHPIIIPSGHVAQLLIRFQHILLKHAGVSVLVSTLRSRLKQIWSSCSKLEIHIPTCTMVGWLVGALDKISEALS
;
A
#
# COMPACT_ATOMS: atom_id res chain seq x y z
N MET A 1 -0.82 -32.84 30.99
CA MET A 1 -2.29 -32.71 31.03
C MET A 1 -2.80 -32.73 29.59
N ARG A 2 -3.73 -33.62 29.21
CA ARG A 2 -4.34 -33.64 27.86
C ARG A 2 -5.71 -32.98 27.93
N PHE A 3 -5.98 -31.99 27.08
CA PHE A 3 -7.28 -31.33 27.02
C PHE A 3 -8.28 -32.18 26.24
N LEU A 4 -9.52 -32.27 26.73
CA LEU A 4 -10.64 -32.96 26.06
C LEU A 4 -11.55 -32.01 25.28
N ARG A 5 -11.24 -30.71 25.30
CA ARG A 5 -11.95 -29.63 24.58
C ARG A 5 -10.92 -28.75 23.88
N VAL A 6 -11.38 -27.98 22.91
CA VAL A 6 -10.53 -26.99 22.21
C VAL A 6 -9.96 -26.02 23.26
N PRO A 7 -8.63 -25.95 23.42
CA PRO A 7 -8.02 -25.14 24.46
C PRO A 7 -8.06 -23.65 24.10
N PHE A 8 -8.17 -22.80 25.11
CA PHE A 8 -7.94 -21.36 24.96
C PHE A 8 -6.46 -21.08 24.62
N GLY A 9 -6.21 -20.04 23.82
CA GLY A 9 -4.86 -19.60 23.46
C GLY A 9 -4.19 -20.38 22.31
N ASN A 10 -4.80 -21.45 21.80
CA ASN A 10 -4.30 -22.09 20.58
C ASN A 10 -4.69 -21.25 19.35
N LYS A 11 -3.74 -21.04 18.44
CA LYS A 11 -3.89 -20.22 17.23
C LYS A 11 -5.05 -20.70 16.34
N SER A 12 -5.33 -22.01 16.32
CA SER A 12 -6.41 -22.58 15.52
C SER A 12 -7.79 -22.52 16.17
N SER A 13 -7.90 -22.21 17.47
CA SER A 13 -9.17 -22.25 18.19
C SER A 13 -10.26 -21.33 17.60
N PRO A 14 -9.98 -20.06 17.27
CA PRO A 14 -10.99 -19.18 16.65
C PRO A 14 -11.47 -19.69 15.29
N PHE A 15 -10.57 -20.27 14.50
CA PHE A 15 -10.92 -20.87 13.21
C PHE A 15 -11.84 -22.08 13.39
N LEU A 16 -11.51 -22.99 14.32
CA LEU A 16 -12.30 -24.19 14.58
C LEU A 16 -13.72 -23.83 15.05
N LEU A 17 -13.86 -22.83 15.91
CA LEU A 17 -15.16 -22.32 16.35
C LEU A 17 -15.98 -21.79 15.17
N ASN A 18 -15.41 -20.86 14.40
CA ASN A 18 -16.08 -20.27 13.24
C ASN A 18 -16.46 -21.31 12.18
N ALA A 19 -15.58 -22.27 11.89
CA ALA A 19 -15.87 -23.35 10.95
C ALA A 19 -17.01 -24.25 11.43
N THR A 20 -17.03 -24.58 12.73
CA THR A 20 -18.10 -25.39 13.34
C THR A 20 -19.44 -24.68 13.29
N ILE A 21 -19.48 -23.39 13.65
CA ILE A 21 -20.70 -22.57 13.57
C ILE A 21 -21.19 -22.49 12.13
N LYS A 22 -20.31 -22.16 11.17
CA LYS A 22 -20.69 -22.09 9.75
C LYS A 22 -21.21 -23.41 9.21
N HIS A 23 -20.61 -24.54 9.60
CA HIS A 23 -21.10 -25.86 9.22
C HIS A 23 -22.48 -26.16 9.83
N HIS A 24 -22.67 -25.88 11.12
CA HIS A 24 -23.97 -26.04 11.80
C HIS A 24 -25.08 -25.23 11.12
N LEU A 25 -24.79 -23.98 10.77
CA LEU A 25 -25.73 -23.07 10.11
C LEU A 25 -26.07 -23.45 8.65
N GLN A 26 -25.44 -24.49 8.07
CA GLN A 26 -25.85 -25.05 6.76
C GLN A 26 -27.10 -25.93 6.86
N PHE A 27 -27.41 -26.46 8.04
CA PHE A 27 -28.54 -27.36 8.26
C PHE A 27 -29.85 -26.66 8.65
N PHE A 28 -29.83 -25.32 8.72
CA PHE A 28 -31.01 -24.51 9.02
C PHE A 28 -31.52 -23.86 7.74
N SER A 29 -32.85 -23.68 7.67
CA SER A 29 -33.49 -22.90 6.61
C SER A 29 -32.94 -21.48 6.60
N HIS A 30 -32.90 -20.86 5.42
CA HIS A 30 -32.48 -19.48 5.30
C HIS A 30 -33.46 -18.56 6.06
N SER A 31 -32.93 -17.81 7.03
CA SER A 31 -33.60 -16.74 7.77
C SER A 31 -32.61 -15.59 7.97
N GLU A 32 -33.14 -14.41 8.31
CA GLU A 32 -32.32 -13.23 8.62
C GLU A 32 -31.31 -13.53 9.75
N VAL A 33 -31.74 -14.23 10.81
CA VAL A 33 -30.88 -14.62 11.93
C VAL A 33 -29.77 -15.58 11.50
N VAL A 34 -30.06 -16.56 10.63
CA VAL A 34 -29.05 -17.48 10.11
C VAL A 34 -28.00 -16.73 9.28
N GLN A 35 -28.39 -15.70 8.54
CA GLN A 35 -27.46 -14.85 7.80
C GLN A 35 -26.62 -13.98 8.75
N GLU A 36 -27.24 -13.31 9.71
CA GLU A 36 -26.52 -12.51 10.71
C GLU A 36 -25.53 -13.36 11.52
N LEU A 37 -25.88 -14.59 11.91
CA LEU A 37 -24.95 -15.50 12.60
C LEU A 37 -23.77 -15.93 11.71
N LYS A 38 -23.91 -15.91 10.38
CA LYS A 38 -22.81 -16.20 9.44
C LYS A 38 -21.89 -15.01 9.22
N GLU A 39 -22.44 -13.79 9.26
CA GLU A 39 -21.76 -12.57 8.81
C GLU A 39 -21.33 -11.67 9.98
N HIS A 40 -22.11 -11.60 11.06
CA HIS A 40 -21.91 -10.67 12.19
C HIS A 40 -21.36 -11.34 13.46
N LEU A 41 -21.05 -12.62 13.41
CA LEU A 41 -20.39 -13.33 14.51
C LEU A 41 -18.87 -13.20 14.36
N TYR A 42 -18.25 -12.43 15.26
CA TYR A 42 -16.82 -12.22 15.29
C TYR A 42 -16.20 -12.97 16.48
N VAL A 43 -15.52 -14.07 16.18
CA VAL A 43 -14.95 -14.99 17.17
C VAL A 43 -16.05 -15.56 18.08
N ASP A 44 -16.30 -14.95 19.24
CA ASP A 44 -17.29 -15.33 20.23
C ASP A 44 -18.41 -14.28 20.43
N ASP A 45 -18.27 -13.09 19.84
CA ASP A 45 -19.25 -12.01 19.94
C ASP A 45 -20.21 -12.02 18.74
N TRP A 46 -21.51 -12.10 19.01
CA TRP A 46 -22.56 -11.91 18.01
C TRP A 46 -23.18 -10.52 18.15
N LEU A 47 -23.14 -9.74 17.07
CA LEU A 47 -23.72 -8.40 17.02
C LEU A 47 -24.95 -8.39 16.11
N SER A 48 -26.07 -7.88 16.63
CA SER A 48 -27.33 -7.79 15.90
C SER A 48 -28.10 -6.54 16.31
N GLY A 49 -29.07 -6.15 15.47
CA GLY A 49 -29.97 -5.01 15.67
C GLY A 49 -31.35 -5.29 15.10
N ALA A 50 -32.33 -4.51 15.55
CA ALA A 50 -33.72 -4.56 15.09
C ALA A 50 -34.35 -3.16 15.16
N ASP A 51 -35.32 -2.88 14.30
CA ASP A 51 -36.03 -1.60 14.27
C ASP A 51 -37.17 -1.55 15.30
N SER A 52 -37.60 -2.72 15.80
CA SER A 52 -38.64 -2.85 16.84
C SER A 52 -38.23 -3.84 17.93
N ILE A 53 -38.86 -3.71 19.11
CA ILE A 53 -38.64 -4.62 20.24
C ILE A 53 -39.14 -6.02 19.90
N GLU A 54 -40.26 -6.13 19.20
CA GLU A 54 -40.88 -7.39 18.77
C GLU A 54 -39.95 -8.16 17.84
N GLU A 55 -39.40 -7.48 16.82
CA GLU A 55 -38.40 -8.05 15.91
C GLU A 55 -37.15 -8.50 16.70
N GLY A 56 -36.66 -7.66 17.62
CA GLY A 56 -35.54 -8.00 18.49
C GLY A 56 -35.77 -9.28 19.32
N LYS A 57 -36.98 -9.46 19.88
CA LYS A 57 -37.35 -10.68 20.63
C LYS A 57 -37.38 -11.92 19.74
N VAL A 58 -37.90 -11.79 18.51
CA VAL A 58 -37.91 -12.89 17.53
C VAL A 58 -36.48 -13.30 17.19
N LYS A 59 -35.62 -12.33 16.83
CA LYS A 59 -34.20 -12.58 16.51
C LYS A 59 -33.46 -13.25 17.68
N PHE A 60 -33.64 -12.73 18.89
CA PHE A 60 -33.04 -13.29 20.11
C PHE A 60 -33.46 -14.75 20.35
N THR A 61 -34.77 -15.03 20.27
CA THR A 61 -35.31 -16.37 20.53
C THR A 61 -34.85 -17.39 19.50
N GLU A 62 -34.85 -16.99 18.22
CA GLU A 62 -34.39 -17.82 17.12
C GLU A 62 -32.88 -18.12 17.24
N ALA A 63 -32.04 -17.12 17.49
CA ALA A 63 -30.60 -17.30 17.65
C ALA A 63 -30.25 -18.25 18.81
N CYS A 64 -30.93 -18.08 19.96
CA CYS A 64 -30.77 -18.97 21.11
C CYS A 64 -31.16 -20.42 20.76
N SER A 65 -32.27 -20.61 20.04
CA SER A 65 -32.74 -21.94 19.63
C SER A 65 -31.76 -22.62 18.65
N ILE A 66 -31.23 -21.88 17.68
CA ILE A 66 -30.28 -22.39 16.68
C ILE A 66 -28.98 -22.85 17.35
N LEU A 67 -28.38 -22.01 18.20
CA LEU A 67 -27.10 -22.33 18.83
C LEU A 67 -27.23 -23.33 19.99
N ALA A 68 -28.38 -23.37 20.68
CA ALA A 68 -28.66 -24.42 21.66
C ALA A 68 -28.62 -25.82 21.03
N LYS A 69 -29.08 -25.98 19.77
CA LYS A 69 -28.96 -27.24 19.02
C LYS A 69 -27.51 -27.62 18.69
N ALA A 70 -26.59 -26.65 18.66
CA ALA A 70 -25.15 -26.90 18.55
C ALA A 70 -24.48 -27.19 19.91
N GLY A 71 -25.23 -27.18 21.01
CA GLY A 71 -24.67 -27.21 22.36
C GLY A 71 -23.93 -25.93 22.74
N MET A 72 -24.19 -24.81 22.05
CA MET A 72 -23.56 -23.51 22.28
C MET A 72 -24.59 -22.55 22.88
N THR A 73 -24.44 -22.22 24.15
CA THR A 73 -25.34 -21.28 24.83
C THR A 73 -24.78 -19.86 24.74
N LEU A 74 -25.54 -18.95 24.10
CA LEU A 74 -25.24 -17.53 24.12
C LEU A 74 -25.48 -16.94 25.51
N THR A 75 -24.57 -16.08 25.96
CA THR A 75 -24.62 -15.45 27.29
C THR A 75 -24.13 -14.00 27.19
N LYS A 76 -24.17 -13.25 28.31
CA LYS A 76 -23.63 -11.89 28.40
C LYS A 76 -24.29 -10.90 27.43
N TRP A 77 -25.62 -10.94 27.38
CA TRP A 77 -26.43 -10.07 26.56
C TRP A 77 -26.42 -8.63 27.08
N SER A 78 -26.39 -7.70 26.14
CA SER A 78 -26.45 -6.26 26.38
C SER A 78 -27.28 -5.61 25.28
N SER A 79 -28.09 -4.61 25.63
CA SER A 79 -28.93 -3.87 24.69
C SER A 79 -29.17 -2.46 25.19
N ASN A 80 -29.20 -1.49 24.28
CA ASN A 80 -29.60 -0.10 24.53
C ASN A 80 -31.09 0.05 24.89
N SER A 81 -31.91 -0.99 24.70
CA SER A 81 -33.33 -1.00 25.10
C SER A 81 -33.53 -1.73 26.43
N LYS A 82 -34.13 -1.02 27.40
CA LYS A 82 -34.52 -1.60 28.70
C LYS A 82 -35.54 -2.73 28.56
N ASP A 83 -36.44 -2.64 27.57
CA ASP A 83 -37.45 -3.66 27.32
C ASP A 83 -36.84 -4.96 26.78
N MET A 84 -35.82 -4.85 25.93
CA MET A 84 -35.04 -6.00 25.47
C MET A 84 -34.26 -6.65 26.62
N VAL A 85 -33.68 -5.85 27.50
CA VAL A 85 -32.94 -6.35 28.68
C VAL A 85 -33.83 -7.17 29.60
N GLY A 86 -35.08 -6.76 29.78
CA GLY A 86 -36.08 -7.54 30.52
C GLY A 86 -36.35 -8.92 29.91
N CYS A 87 -36.14 -9.10 28.60
CA CYS A 87 -36.37 -10.36 27.88
C CYS A 87 -35.20 -11.35 28.01
N PHE A 88 -33.98 -10.89 28.27
CA PHE A 88 -32.79 -11.76 28.34
C PHE A 88 -32.73 -12.64 29.60
N GLY A 89 -33.54 -12.34 30.62
CA GLY A 89 -33.52 -13.01 31.92
C GLY A 89 -32.33 -12.58 32.80
N CYS A 90 -32.52 -12.55 34.12
CA CYS A 90 -31.59 -11.90 35.06
C CYS A 90 -30.17 -12.50 35.15
N LYS A 91 -29.90 -13.70 34.62
CA LYS A 91 -28.61 -14.41 34.82
C LYS A 91 -27.57 -14.17 33.72
N THR A 92 -27.95 -13.48 32.64
CA THR A 92 -27.11 -13.36 31.43
C THR A 92 -26.84 -11.93 31.01
N CYS A 93 -27.24 -10.92 31.78
CA CYS A 93 -27.08 -9.51 31.40
C CYS A 93 -25.78 -8.89 31.93
N LEU A 94 -25.04 -8.20 31.06
CA LEU A 94 -23.95 -7.29 31.44
C LEU A 94 -24.46 -5.85 31.22
N ASN A 95 -25.29 -5.34 32.13
CA ASN A 95 -25.84 -3.99 32.03
C ASN A 95 -25.27 -3.07 33.13
N GLU A 96 -23.95 -2.98 33.19
CA GLU A 96 -23.26 -2.00 34.04
C GLU A 96 -22.72 -0.87 33.17
N GLY A 97 -23.58 0.11 32.85
CA GLY A 97 -23.24 1.39 32.17
C GLY A 97 -22.74 1.27 30.73
N SER A 98 -21.58 0.64 30.54
CA SER A 98 -20.93 0.45 29.25
C SER A 98 -20.27 -0.92 29.08
N VAL A 99 -20.27 -1.39 27.83
CA VAL A 99 -19.77 -2.72 27.44
C VAL A 99 -18.78 -2.58 26.31
N LYS A 100 -17.77 -3.46 26.28
CA LYS A 100 -16.82 -3.50 25.17
C LYS A 100 -17.42 -4.28 24.00
N VAL A 101 -17.51 -3.63 22.84
CA VAL A 101 -17.94 -4.22 21.57
C VAL A 101 -16.75 -4.22 20.63
N LEU A 102 -16.22 -5.42 20.31
CA LEU A 102 -15.04 -5.63 19.48
C LEU A 102 -13.80 -4.84 19.94
N GLY A 103 -13.73 -4.44 21.21
CA GLY A 103 -12.64 -3.63 21.77
C GLY A 103 -12.94 -2.13 21.93
N MET A 104 -14.04 -1.64 21.35
CA MET A 104 -14.54 -0.27 21.57
C MET A 104 -15.49 -0.21 22.76
N GLN A 105 -15.48 0.88 23.53
CA GLN A 105 -16.42 1.07 24.64
C GLN A 105 -17.77 1.58 24.09
N TRP A 106 -18.86 0.87 24.35
CA TRP A 106 -20.22 1.28 23.99
C TRP A 106 -21.00 1.64 25.26
N GLU A 107 -21.41 2.90 25.35
CA GLU A 107 -22.30 3.42 26.38
C GLU A 107 -23.74 3.08 26.01
N ILE A 108 -24.29 2.08 26.72
CA ILE A 108 -25.54 1.42 26.36
C ILE A 108 -26.72 2.40 26.40
N GLU A 109 -26.84 3.16 27.50
CA GLU A 109 -27.99 4.04 27.70
C GLU A 109 -28.03 5.24 26.75
N LYS A 110 -26.87 5.76 26.36
CA LYS A 110 -26.73 6.90 25.44
C LYS A 110 -26.66 6.50 23.97
N ASP A 111 -26.50 5.20 23.71
CA ASP A 111 -26.22 4.61 22.40
C ASP A 111 -25.07 5.30 21.65
N CYS A 112 -23.93 5.46 22.33
CA CYS A 112 -22.74 6.08 21.77
C CYS A 112 -21.48 5.28 22.07
N PHE A 113 -20.51 5.37 21.17
CA PHE A 113 -19.15 4.90 21.45
C PHE A 113 -18.43 5.95 22.29
N SER A 114 -17.79 5.50 23.37
CA SER A 114 -16.91 6.30 24.22
C SER A 114 -15.46 5.84 24.07
N PHE A 115 -14.53 6.73 24.42
CA PHE A 115 -13.08 6.46 24.40
C PHE A 115 -12.48 6.51 25.81
N ALA A 116 -13.32 6.31 26.84
CA ALA A 116 -12.90 6.33 28.25
C ALA A 116 -11.90 5.22 28.59
N ASN A 117 -11.89 4.15 27.80
CA ASN A 117 -10.96 3.02 27.92
C ASN A 117 -9.56 3.31 27.35
N TYR A 118 -9.33 4.47 26.75
CA TYR A 118 -7.98 4.93 26.39
C TYR A 118 -7.24 5.38 27.65
N ASP A 119 -7.04 4.43 28.56
CA ASP A 119 -6.34 4.66 29.80
C ASP A 119 -4.86 4.32 29.61
N VAL A 120 -4.03 5.33 29.86
CA VAL A 120 -2.58 5.22 29.78
C VAL A 120 -1.91 5.60 31.10
N GLU A 121 -2.71 5.85 32.14
CA GLU A 121 -2.26 6.20 33.50
C GLU A 121 -1.52 5.04 34.19
N SER A 122 -1.68 3.81 33.68
CA SER A 122 -1.05 2.59 34.22
C SER A 122 0.38 2.31 33.73
N GLN A 123 1.08 3.27 33.10
CA GLN A 123 2.47 3.08 32.68
C GLN A 123 3.44 3.38 33.83
N PRO A 124 4.18 2.38 34.35
CA PRO A 124 5.11 2.56 35.47
C PRO A 124 6.44 3.24 35.11
N GLU A 125 6.73 3.47 33.82
CA GLU A 125 7.98 4.10 33.37
C GLU A 125 7.71 5.31 32.45
N PRO A 126 8.60 6.33 32.46
CA PRO A 126 8.51 7.45 31.53
C PRO A 126 8.67 6.92 30.11
N ILE A 127 7.69 7.21 29.25
CA ILE A 127 7.71 6.77 27.85
C ILE A 127 8.79 7.55 27.11
N SER A 128 9.97 6.97 27.06
CA SER A 128 11.18 7.60 26.53
C SER A 128 11.84 6.78 25.44
N THR A 129 11.31 5.61 25.07
CA THR A 129 11.92 4.70 24.09
C THR A 129 11.00 4.44 22.90
N LYS A 130 11.58 4.03 21.76
CA LYS A 130 10.81 3.65 20.56
C LYS A 130 9.81 2.54 20.85
N ARG A 131 10.23 1.54 21.64
CA ARG A 131 9.39 0.41 22.04
C ARG A 131 8.17 0.88 22.83
N ALA A 132 8.38 1.78 23.79
CA ALA A 132 7.30 2.31 24.61
C ALA A 132 6.31 3.13 23.77
N VAL A 133 6.79 4.00 22.85
CA VAL A 133 5.95 4.72 21.90
C VAL A 133 5.09 3.78 21.07
N LEU A 134 5.70 2.76 20.45
CA LEU A 134 4.97 1.80 19.61
C LEU A 134 3.93 1.00 20.42
N SER A 135 4.26 0.63 21.66
CA SER A 135 3.32 -0.03 22.57
C SER A 135 2.11 0.85 22.88
N CYS A 136 2.28 2.17 23.04
CA CYS A 136 1.18 3.10 23.22
C CYS A 136 0.31 3.21 21.96
N ILE A 137 0.91 3.32 20.77
CA ILE A 137 0.16 3.36 19.49
C ILE A 137 -0.71 2.10 19.33
N ALA A 138 -0.15 0.93 19.63
CA ALA A 138 -0.84 -0.36 19.46
C ALA A 138 -2.05 -0.54 20.39
N ARG A 139 -2.14 0.23 21.49
CA ARG A 139 -3.28 0.21 22.42
C ARG A 139 -4.48 1.01 21.95
N LEU A 140 -4.29 1.94 21.01
CA LEU A 140 -5.36 2.73 20.44
C LEU A 140 -6.11 1.91 19.38
N PHE A 141 -7.10 1.16 19.85
CA PHE A 141 -7.94 0.34 19.01
C PHE A 141 -9.10 1.15 18.42
N ASP A 142 -9.00 1.45 17.12
CA ASP A 142 -9.99 2.25 16.38
C ASP A 142 -10.29 1.61 15.01
N PRO A 143 -11.19 0.61 14.96
CA PRO A 143 -11.50 -0.12 13.74
C PRO A 143 -12.30 0.73 12.75
N ILE A 144 -13.08 1.72 13.20
CA ILE A 144 -13.87 2.58 12.32
C ILE A 144 -13.03 3.77 11.82
N GLY A 145 -12.10 4.27 12.63
CA GLY A 145 -11.27 5.41 12.29
C GLY A 145 -11.77 6.73 12.86
N PHE A 146 -12.49 6.74 14.00
CA PHE A 146 -12.98 7.97 14.61
C PHE A 146 -11.85 8.89 15.10
N VAL A 147 -10.75 8.29 15.59
CA VAL A 147 -9.56 9.01 16.09
C VAL A 147 -8.38 8.86 15.14
N SER A 148 -8.63 8.53 13.87
CA SER A 148 -7.56 8.30 12.90
C SER A 148 -6.64 9.52 12.65
N PRO A 149 -7.08 10.80 12.73
CA PRO A 149 -6.17 11.94 12.68
C PRO A 149 -5.23 11.97 13.87
N PHE A 150 -5.74 11.60 15.04
CA PHE A 150 -4.95 11.50 16.27
C PHE A 150 -3.91 10.38 16.20
N ILE A 151 -4.30 9.22 15.67
CA ILE A 151 -3.37 8.10 15.41
C ILE A 151 -2.38 8.47 14.30
N MET A 152 -2.79 9.24 13.30
CA MET A 152 -1.87 9.69 12.23
C MET A 152 -0.74 10.54 12.81
N TYR A 153 -1.04 11.48 13.72
CA TYR A 153 -0.05 12.34 14.34
C TYR A 153 1.13 11.53 14.91
N VAL A 154 0.81 10.52 15.73
CA VAL A 154 1.84 9.68 16.36
C VAL A 154 2.51 8.73 15.37
N LYS A 155 1.82 8.29 14.31
CA LYS A 155 2.44 7.50 13.24
C LYS A 155 3.45 8.31 12.43
N ILE A 156 3.17 9.58 12.16
CA ILE A 156 4.13 10.51 11.55
C ILE A 156 5.32 10.71 12.48
N LEU A 157 5.07 11.02 13.76
CA LEU A 157 6.12 11.17 14.76
C LEU A 157 6.99 9.91 14.89
N PHE A 158 6.38 8.73 14.87
CA PHE A 158 7.11 7.46 14.91
C PHE A 158 7.96 7.23 13.66
N GLN A 159 7.51 7.71 12.49
CA GLN A 159 8.34 7.70 11.28
C GLN A 159 9.56 8.62 11.45
N ASP A 160 9.42 9.77 12.10
CA ASP A 160 10.53 10.70 12.35
C ASP A 160 11.51 10.13 13.38
N ILE A 161 11.02 9.50 14.45
CA ILE A 161 11.80 8.69 15.39
C ILE A 161 12.58 7.59 14.68
N TRP A 162 11.99 6.98 13.64
CA TRP A 162 12.67 5.94 12.85
C TRP A 162 13.78 6.53 11.97
N LYS A 163 13.56 7.70 11.37
CA LYS A 163 14.55 8.38 10.51
C LYS A 163 15.78 8.85 11.28
N GLU A 164 15.62 9.26 12.54
CA GLU A 164 16.75 9.67 13.39
C GLU A 164 17.69 8.51 13.76
N GLY A 165 17.25 7.25 13.63
CA GLY A 165 18.06 6.10 14.03
C GLY A 165 18.06 5.86 15.55
N GLY A 166 18.93 4.99 16.03
CA GLY A 166 18.95 4.52 17.43
C GLY A 166 18.19 3.21 17.68
N GLY A 167 18.55 2.53 18.76
CA GLY A 167 18.01 1.26 19.22
C GLY A 167 16.55 1.33 19.72
N TRP A 168 15.95 0.15 19.98
CA TRP A 168 14.57 0.04 20.44
C TRP A 168 14.33 0.59 21.85
N ASP A 169 15.34 0.45 22.71
CA ASP A 169 15.30 0.74 24.13
C ASP A 169 16.20 1.95 24.50
N GLU A 170 16.67 2.69 23.49
CA GLU A 170 17.40 3.94 23.66
C GLU A 170 16.44 5.11 23.93
N ILE A 171 16.92 6.08 24.70
CA ILE A 171 16.18 7.30 25.05
C ILE A 171 16.01 8.15 23.78
N LEU A 172 14.78 8.62 23.57
CA LEU A 172 14.42 9.50 22.47
C LEU A 172 15.01 10.90 22.66
N PRO A 173 15.49 11.54 21.58
CA PRO A 173 15.85 12.96 21.57
C PRO A 173 14.72 13.85 22.11
N ASP A 174 15.09 14.88 22.88
CA ASP A 174 14.15 15.75 23.60
C ASP A 174 13.05 16.33 22.71
N HIS A 175 13.37 16.69 21.46
CA HIS A 175 12.40 17.27 20.54
C HIS A 175 11.32 16.27 20.08
N LEU A 176 11.67 14.99 19.92
CA LEU A 176 10.72 13.91 19.58
C LEU A 176 9.94 13.47 20.81
N LEU A 177 10.62 13.40 21.95
CA LEU A 177 10.00 13.09 23.24
C LEU A 177 8.94 14.13 23.61
N TYR A 178 9.24 15.42 23.42
CA TYR A 178 8.28 16.50 23.64
C TYR A 178 7.03 16.37 22.76
N GLY A 179 7.22 16.10 21.46
CA GLY A 179 6.10 15.85 20.54
C GLY A 179 5.25 14.66 20.98
N PHE A 180 5.89 13.58 21.44
CA PHE A 180 5.20 12.40 21.93
C PHE A 180 4.44 12.68 23.23
N GLN A 181 5.07 13.34 24.20
CA GLN A 181 4.45 13.69 25.49
C GLN A 181 3.25 14.60 25.30
N ARG A 182 3.34 15.58 24.39
CA ARG A 182 2.20 16.44 24.05
C ARG A 182 1.02 15.63 23.51
N TRP A 183 1.29 14.73 22.56
CA TRP A 183 0.27 13.82 22.04
C TRP A 183 -0.30 12.90 23.12
N PHE A 184 0.57 12.30 23.93
CA PHE A 184 0.22 11.37 25.00
C PHE A 184 -0.67 12.01 26.06
N ASN A 185 -0.31 13.21 26.52
CA ASN A 185 -1.08 13.94 27.53
C ASN A 185 -2.47 14.35 27.02
N SER A 186 -2.62 14.55 25.70
CA SER A 186 -3.93 14.89 25.12
C SER A 186 -4.89 13.69 25.04
N ILE A 187 -4.41 12.44 25.19
CA ILE A 187 -5.25 11.22 25.12
C ILE A 187 -6.40 11.28 26.15
N SER A 188 -6.14 11.81 27.34
CA SER A 188 -7.13 11.85 28.43
C SER A 188 -8.37 12.66 28.08
N LEU A 189 -8.29 13.59 27.12
CA LEU A 189 -9.43 14.39 26.67
C LEU A 189 -10.49 13.53 25.96
N PHE A 190 -10.09 12.44 25.32
CA PHE A 190 -11.03 11.52 24.68
C PHE A 190 -11.94 10.81 25.69
N LYS A 191 -11.60 10.79 26.99
CA LYS A 191 -12.48 10.26 28.05
C LYS A 191 -13.85 10.95 28.08
N THR A 192 -13.91 12.22 27.68
CA THR A 192 -15.17 13.00 27.60
C THR A 192 -15.78 13.04 26.20
N TRP A 193 -15.13 12.44 25.20
CA TRP A 193 -15.62 12.44 23.82
C TRP A 193 -16.47 11.21 23.54
N SER A 194 -17.57 11.40 22.81
CA SER A 194 -18.46 10.32 22.42
C SER A 194 -19.02 10.52 21.02
N VAL A 195 -19.21 9.43 20.29
CA VAL A 195 -19.76 9.43 18.93
C VAL A 195 -21.01 8.57 18.89
N LYS A 196 -22.09 9.08 18.29
CA LYS A 196 -23.35 8.32 18.16
C LYS A 196 -23.11 7.04 17.34
N ARG A 197 -23.62 5.90 17.82
CA ARG A 197 -23.50 4.62 17.11
C ARG A 197 -24.49 4.54 15.93
N CYS A 198 -25.73 4.97 16.15
CA CYS A 198 -26.79 4.86 15.15
C CYS A 198 -26.67 5.96 14.08
N TYR A 199 -26.65 5.56 12.81
CA TYR A 199 -26.60 6.49 11.68
C TYR A 199 -27.95 7.16 11.38
N THR A 200 -29.06 6.45 11.60
CA THR A 200 -30.43 6.86 11.23
C THR A 200 -31.43 6.69 12.38
N PRO A 201 -31.34 7.53 13.44
CA PRO A 201 -32.27 7.42 14.55
C PRO A 201 -33.72 7.62 14.09
N GLY A 202 -34.57 6.62 14.32
CA GLY A 202 -36.00 6.68 14.00
C GLY A 202 -36.37 6.43 12.54
N ILE A 203 -35.42 6.04 11.68
CA ILE A 203 -35.67 5.64 10.29
C ILE A 203 -35.12 4.23 10.10
N SER A 204 -35.97 3.30 9.65
CA SER A 204 -35.57 1.93 9.36
C SER A 204 -34.48 1.92 8.28
N TRP A 205 -33.51 1.03 8.46
CA TRP A 205 -32.46 0.81 7.46
C TRP A 205 -33.02 0.38 6.09
N LYS A 206 -34.18 -0.30 6.08
CA LYS A 206 -34.85 -0.75 4.85
C LYS A 206 -35.53 0.39 4.08
N ASP A 207 -35.81 1.51 4.76
CA ASP A 207 -36.56 2.66 4.23
C ASP A 207 -35.66 3.87 3.92
N LEU A 208 -34.36 3.65 3.73
CA LEU A 208 -33.31 4.66 3.48
C LEU A 208 -33.42 5.31 2.08
N ASN A 209 -34.55 5.94 1.80
CA ASN A 209 -34.81 6.62 0.53
C ASN A 209 -34.06 7.95 0.45
N GLY A 210 -33.32 8.18 -0.64
CA GLY A 210 -32.61 9.44 -0.90
C GLY A 210 -31.34 9.64 -0.08
N ALA A 211 -30.83 8.59 0.57
CA ALA A 211 -29.53 8.63 1.21
C ALA A 211 -28.39 8.62 0.19
N GLU A 212 -27.23 9.15 0.58
CA GLU A 212 -26.05 9.30 -0.28
C GLU A 212 -24.76 9.02 0.53
N LEU A 213 -23.75 8.49 -0.13
CA LEU A 213 -22.41 8.35 0.44
C LEU A 213 -21.49 9.45 -0.10
N HIS A 214 -20.81 10.14 0.81
CA HIS A 214 -19.83 11.17 0.47
C HIS A 214 -18.45 10.78 1.00
N ALA A 215 -17.50 10.59 0.10
CA ALA A 215 -16.15 10.19 0.43
C ALA A 215 -15.15 11.30 0.09
N PHE A 216 -14.31 11.66 1.04
CA PHE A 216 -13.31 12.72 0.91
C PHE A 216 -11.93 12.10 0.98
N GLY A 217 -11.08 12.42 -0.01
CA GLY A 217 -9.68 12.02 -0.03
C GLY A 217 -8.76 13.23 0.04
N ASP A 218 -7.64 13.09 0.74
CA ASP A 218 -6.60 14.10 0.78
C ASP A 218 -5.20 13.48 0.95
N ALA A 219 -4.18 14.26 0.59
CA ALA A 219 -2.79 13.94 0.87
C ALA A 219 -1.94 15.17 1.17
N SER A 220 -1.00 14.98 2.09
CA SER A 220 0.09 15.90 2.38
C SER A 220 1.43 15.17 2.24
N GLU A 221 2.53 15.92 2.36
CA GLU A 221 3.88 15.32 2.41
C GLU A 221 4.06 14.36 3.60
N LYS A 222 3.25 14.48 4.65
CA LYS A 222 3.34 13.65 5.87
C LYS A 222 2.52 12.37 5.77
N GLY A 223 1.34 12.43 5.13
CA GLY A 223 0.42 11.30 5.07
C GLY A 223 -0.70 11.55 4.08
N TYR A 224 -1.46 10.51 3.79
CA TYR A 224 -2.66 10.57 2.96
C TYR A 224 -3.77 9.76 3.61
N GLY A 225 -5.01 10.15 3.37
CA GLY A 225 -6.15 9.53 4.02
C GLY A 225 -7.46 9.79 3.29
N ALA A 226 -8.48 9.07 3.74
CA ALA A 226 -9.84 9.26 3.29
C ALA A 226 -10.83 9.05 4.43
N CYS A 227 -11.98 9.71 4.34
CA CYS A 227 -13.12 9.53 5.25
C CYS A 227 -14.43 9.50 4.46
N VAL A 228 -15.41 8.77 4.98
CA VAL A 228 -16.72 8.54 4.35
C VAL A 228 -17.82 8.96 5.31
N TYR A 229 -18.82 9.65 4.78
CA TYR A 229 -20.01 10.10 5.48
C TYR A 229 -21.26 9.56 4.80
N LEU A 230 -22.26 9.21 5.61
CA LEU A 230 -23.61 8.90 5.17
C LEU A 230 -24.47 10.14 5.35
N ARG A 231 -25.09 10.57 4.25
CA ARG A 231 -26.00 11.70 4.20
C ARG A 231 -27.42 11.18 4.03
N VAL A 232 -28.32 11.50 4.96
CA VAL A 232 -29.69 10.95 5.01
C VAL A 232 -30.71 12.09 5.07
N PRO A 233 -31.74 12.11 4.22
CA PRO A 233 -32.77 13.15 4.25
C PRO A 233 -33.57 13.11 5.55
N GLN A 234 -33.91 14.29 6.06
CA GLN A 234 -34.75 14.48 7.23
C GLN A 234 -36.11 15.07 6.84
N SER A 235 -37.10 14.91 7.72
CA SER A 235 -38.46 15.40 7.51
C SER A 235 -38.57 16.94 7.43
N ASP A 236 -37.57 17.66 7.95
CA ASP A 236 -37.49 19.13 7.91
C ASP A 236 -36.91 19.66 6.59
N GLY A 237 -36.62 18.78 5.63
CA GLY A 237 -36.02 19.12 4.34
C GLY A 237 -34.51 19.31 4.37
N LYS A 238 -33.85 19.14 5.54
CA LYS A 238 -32.39 19.11 5.66
C LYS A 238 -31.88 17.67 5.57
N PHE A 239 -30.58 17.51 5.80
CA PHE A 239 -29.92 16.21 5.79
C PHE A 239 -29.14 16.01 7.08
N SER A 240 -29.27 14.81 7.64
CA SER A 240 -28.37 14.31 8.67
C SER A 240 -27.09 13.82 8.01
N VAL A 241 -25.93 14.18 8.57
CA VAL A 241 -24.64 13.68 8.12
C VAL A 241 -23.99 12.92 9.26
N SER A 242 -23.59 11.68 8.99
CA SER A 242 -22.99 10.79 9.97
C SER A 242 -21.65 10.28 9.45
N PHE A 243 -20.58 10.43 10.24
CA PHE A 243 -19.30 9.79 9.94
C PHE A 243 -19.43 8.28 9.94
N VAL A 244 -18.98 7.63 8.86
CA VAL A 244 -19.08 6.18 8.69
C VAL A 244 -17.74 5.52 8.96
N MET A 245 -16.67 5.98 8.32
CA MET A 245 -15.37 5.33 8.39
C MET A 245 -14.24 6.24 7.89
N SER A 246 -13.03 6.09 8.42
CA SER A 246 -11.84 6.67 7.82
C SER A 246 -10.64 5.73 7.82
N ARG A 247 -9.70 6.00 6.91
CA ARG A 247 -8.42 5.29 6.79
C ARG A 247 -7.32 6.25 6.38
N GLY A 248 -6.18 6.14 7.04
CA GLY A 248 -5.00 6.95 6.77
C GLY A 248 -3.73 6.12 6.74
N ARG A 249 -2.76 6.56 5.92
CA ARG A 249 -1.41 6.00 5.85
C ARG A 249 -0.37 7.11 5.84
N VAL A 250 0.75 6.87 6.51
CA VAL A 250 1.90 7.79 6.49
C VAL A 250 2.52 7.76 5.08
N SER A 251 2.98 8.91 4.61
CA SER A 251 3.64 9.03 3.32
C SER A 251 4.94 8.20 3.30
N PRO A 252 5.32 7.60 2.17
CA PRO A 252 6.56 6.84 2.08
C PRO A 252 7.78 7.70 2.42
N ILE A 253 8.79 7.11 3.07
CA ILE A 253 10.06 7.79 3.37
C ILE A 253 10.77 8.23 2.08
N LYS A 254 10.66 7.43 1.02
CA LYS A 254 11.14 7.82 -0.31
C LYS A 254 10.24 8.90 -0.86
N SER A 255 10.82 10.02 -1.27
CA SER A 255 10.08 11.17 -1.78
C SER A 255 9.21 10.78 -2.98
N VAL A 256 7.93 11.10 -2.86
CA VAL A 256 6.91 11.02 -3.91
C VAL A 256 6.40 12.43 -4.10
N THR A 257 6.18 12.83 -5.36
CA THR A 257 5.65 14.18 -5.64
C THR A 257 4.25 14.35 -5.05
N LEU A 258 3.91 15.55 -4.60
CA LEU A 258 2.61 15.85 -4.01
C LEU A 258 1.43 15.41 -4.88
N PRO A 259 1.40 15.65 -6.21
CA PRO A 259 0.31 15.17 -7.07
C PRO A 259 0.15 13.64 -7.05
N ARG A 260 1.25 12.88 -6.91
CA ARG A 260 1.19 11.42 -6.82
C ARG A 260 0.68 10.96 -5.45
N LEU A 261 0.95 11.71 -4.38
CA LEU A 261 0.37 11.46 -3.06
C LEU A 261 -1.13 11.75 -3.07
N GLU A 262 -1.55 12.88 -3.64
CA GLU A 262 -2.96 13.26 -3.82
C GLU A 262 -3.73 12.18 -4.59
N LEU A 263 -3.15 11.66 -5.69
CA LEU A 263 -3.73 10.54 -6.44
C LEU A 263 -3.83 9.24 -5.61
N ILE A 264 -2.87 8.96 -4.72
CA ILE A 264 -2.96 7.81 -3.81
C ILE A 264 -4.04 8.06 -2.74
N GLY A 265 -4.19 9.29 -2.24
CA GLY A 265 -5.28 9.68 -1.34
C GLY A 265 -6.66 9.46 -2.00
N ALA A 266 -6.80 9.87 -3.26
CA ALA A 266 -7.99 9.60 -4.06
C ALA A 266 -8.24 8.09 -4.29
N LEU A 267 -7.19 7.31 -4.58
CA LEU A 267 -7.33 5.85 -4.68
C LEU A 267 -7.79 5.20 -3.37
N LEU A 268 -7.26 5.67 -2.23
CA LEU A 268 -7.70 5.21 -0.92
C LEU A 268 -9.18 5.57 -0.66
N CYS A 269 -9.59 6.77 -1.08
CA CYS A 269 -10.98 7.22 -1.03
C CYS A 269 -11.92 6.31 -1.83
N ALA A 270 -11.58 6.00 -3.10
CA ALA A 270 -12.34 5.09 -3.95
C ALA A 270 -12.49 3.70 -3.30
N ARG A 271 -11.39 3.11 -2.84
CA ARG A 271 -11.41 1.80 -2.17
C ARG A 271 -12.23 1.81 -0.89
N LEU A 272 -12.14 2.88 -0.10
CA LEU A 272 -12.84 2.99 1.17
C LEU A 272 -14.35 3.11 0.97
N VAL A 273 -14.81 3.92 0.01
CA VAL A 273 -16.25 4.06 -0.23
C VAL A 273 -16.87 2.79 -0.81
N THR A 274 -16.19 2.09 -1.72
CA THR A 274 -16.64 0.77 -2.21
C THR A 274 -16.68 -0.27 -1.09
N PHE A 275 -15.71 -0.24 -0.17
CA PHE A 275 -15.73 -1.11 1.01
C PHE A 275 -16.93 -0.78 1.92
N VAL A 276 -17.19 0.50 2.17
CA VAL A 276 -18.32 0.94 3.00
C VAL A 276 -19.65 0.56 2.37
N GLU A 277 -19.85 0.85 1.09
CA GLU A 277 -21.07 0.53 0.33
C GLU A 277 -21.40 -0.98 0.40
N SER A 278 -20.39 -1.83 0.14
CA SER A 278 -20.54 -3.28 0.22
C SER A 278 -20.77 -3.81 1.64
N THR A 279 -20.10 -3.25 2.65
CA THR A 279 -20.22 -3.68 4.06
C THR A 279 -21.56 -3.29 4.67
N LEU A 280 -22.09 -2.12 4.28
CA LEU A 280 -23.37 -1.62 4.75
C LEU A 280 -24.56 -2.19 3.98
N HIS A 281 -24.30 -2.96 2.91
CA HIS A 281 -25.32 -3.51 2.01
C HIS A 281 -26.30 -2.45 1.49
N ILE A 282 -25.79 -1.25 1.20
CA ILE A 282 -26.57 -0.14 0.64
C ILE A 282 -26.21 0.09 -0.81
N ASN A 283 -27.22 0.43 -1.62
CA ASN A 283 -27.05 0.83 -3.01
C ASN A 283 -27.56 2.27 -3.16
N VAL A 284 -26.70 3.23 -2.84
CA VAL A 284 -27.02 4.65 -2.77
C VAL A 284 -26.06 5.45 -3.65
N PRO A 285 -26.46 6.63 -4.16
CA PRO A 285 -25.54 7.48 -4.90
C PRO A 285 -24.26 7.78 -4.12
N VAL A 286 -23.11 7.62 -4.79
CA VAL A 286 -21.77 7.88 -4.23
C VAL A 286 -21.20 9.15 -4.85
N CYS A 287 -20.67 10.05 -4.02
CA CYS A 287 -19.92 11.23 -4.43
C CYS A 287 -18.53 11.25 -3.80
N CYS A 288 -17.49 11.39 -4.63
CA CYS A 288 -16.09 11.43 -4.21
C CYS A 288 -15.51 12.84 -4.36
N TRP A 289 -14.77 13.30 -3.36
CA TRP A 289 -14.25 14.66 -3.25
C TRP A 289 -12.73 14.68 -3.09
N THR A 290 -12.09 15.62 -3.78
CA THR A 290 -10.67 15.96 -3.64
C THR A 290 -10.49 17.45 -3.87
N ASP A 291 -9.53 18.06 -3.19
CA ASP A 291 -9.10 19.46 -3.38
C ASP A 291 -8.05 19.61 -4.49
N SER A 292 -7.41 18.51 -4.89
CA SER A 292 -6.47 18.48 -5.99
C SER A 292 -7.16 18.49 -7.35
N THR A 293 -7.15 19.65 -8.01
CA THR A 293 -7.63 19.77 -9.40
C THR A 293 -6.81 18.92 -10.37
N VAL A 294 -5.52 18.74 -10.13
CA VAL A 294 -4.64 17.86 -10.92
C VAL A 294 -5.11 16.41 -10.83
N THR A 295 -5.36 15.92 -9.61
CA THR A 295 -5.88 14.57 -9.39
C THR A 295 -7.25 14.40 -10.02
N LEU A 296 -8.14 15.39 -9.87
CA LEU A 296 -9.46 15.38 -10.49
C LEU A 296 -9.38 15.31 -12.03
N SER A 297 -8.48 16.06 -12.65
CA SER A 297 -8.24 16.01 -14.09
C SER A 297 -7.70 14.65 -14.54
N TRP A 298 -6.80 14.03 -13.79
CA TRP A 298 -6.32 12.68 -14.10
C TRP A 298 -7.43 11.64 -14.01
N ILE A 299 -8.28 11.70 -12.98
CA ILE A 299 -9.40 10.77 -12.77
C ILE A 299 -10.46 10.90 -13.86
N LYS A 300 -10.73 12.12 -14.34
CA LYS A 300 -11.67 12.36 -15.45
C LYS A 300 -11.08 12.08 -16.83
N GLY A 301 -9.76 12.00 -16.94
CA GLY A 301 -9.05 11.73 -18.18
C GLY A 301 -8.97 10.24 -18.53
N GLU A 302 -8.46 9.96 -19.74
CA GLU A 302 -8.25 8.59 -20.21
C GLU A 302 -6.93 8.00 -19.64
N PRO A 303 -6.96 6.86 -18.93
CA PRO A 303 -5.77 6.32 -18.26
C PRO A 303 -4.58 6.07 -19.19
N LEU A 304 -4.83 5.65 -20.43
CA LEU A 304 -3.79 5.30 -21.41
C LEU A 304 -2.86 6.47 -21.75
N LYS A 305 -3.33 7.71 -21.59
CA LYS A 305 -2.54 8.93 -21.80
C LYS A 305 -1.46 9.12 -20.73
N TRP A 306 -1.64 8.53 -19.56
CA TRP A 306 -0.75 8.77 -18.41
C TRP A 306 0.42 7.77 -18.35
N LYS A 307 1.50 8.18 -17.66
CA LYS A 307 2.61 7.29 -17.30
C LYS A 307 2.12 6.18 -16.36
N SER A 308 2.82 5.05 -16.33
CA SER A 308 2.39 3.81 -15.64
C SER A 308 1.93 4.01 -14.19
N PHE A 309 2.58 4.86 -13.40
CA PHE A 309 2.18 5.12 -12.01
C PHE A 309 0.76 5.70 -11.92
N VAL A 310 0.50 6.75 -12.71
CA VAL A 310 -0.78 7.47 -12.75
C VAL A 310 -1.82 6.63 -13.45
N ARG A 311 -1.48 6.07 -14.63
CA ARG A 311 -2.35 5.18 -15.42
C ARG A 311 -2.96 4.07 -14.56
N ASN A 312 -2.13 3.29 -13.88
CA ASN A 312 -2.61 2.11 -13.15
C ASN A 312 -3.58 2.51 -12.01
N ARG A 313 -3.31 3.63 -11.32
CA ARG A 313 -4.14 4.10 -10.21
C ARG A 313 -5.43 4.74 -10.70
N VAL A 314 -5.36 5.51 -11.79
CA VAL A 314 -6.55 6.07 -12.44
C VAL A 314 -7.44 4.95 -12.96
N SER A 315 -6.89 3.93 -13.64
CA SER A 315 -7.65 2.75 -14.07
C SER A 315 -8.38 2.09 -12.90
N GLU A 316 -7.69 1.85 -11.78
CA GLU A 316 -8.32 1.25 -10.61
C GLU A 316 -9.40 2.17 -9.99
N ILE A 317 -9.16 3.49 -9.90
CA ILE A 317 -10.19 4.44 -9.43
C ILE A 317 -11.43 4.37 -10.31
N GLN A 318 -11.26 4.32 -11.65
CA GLN A 318 -12.35 4.27 -12.62
C GLN A 318 -13.10 2.93 -12.61
N GLU A 319 -12.43 1.83 -12.24
CA GLU A 319 -13.06 0.52 -12.03
C GLU A 319 -13.90 0.50 -10.74
N LEU A 320 -13.46 1.18 -9.69
CA LEU A 320 -14.14 1.23 -8.39
C LEU A 320 -15.26 2.28 -8.34
N THR A 321 -15.07 3.42 -9.00
CA THR A 321 -15.97 4.58 -8.95
C THR A 321 -16.01 5.28 -10.30
N SER A 322 -17.22 5.66 -10.76
CA SER A 322 -17.35 6.39 -12.03
C SER A 322 -16.66 7.75 -11.98
N PRO A 323 -15.92 8.18 -13.02
CA PRO A 323 -15.37 9.55 -13.12
C PRO A 323 -16.41 10.65 -12.91
N SER A 324 -17.67 10.39 -13.27
CA SER A 324 -18.79 11.34 -13.09
C SER A 324 -19.10 11.64 -11.64
N ASN A 325 -18.68 10.78 -10.71
CA ASN A 325 -18.95 10.89 -9.28
C ASN A 325 -17.89 11.73 -8.56
N TRP A 326 -16.81 12.11 -9.25
CA TRP A 326 -15.73 12.90 -8.68
C TRP A 326 -15.97 14.42 -8.82
N ARG A 327 -15.77 15.12 -7.72
CA ARG A 327 -15.97 16.57 -7.58
C ARG A 327 -14.78 17.22 -6.87
N HIS A 328 -14.62 18.51 -7.12
CA HIS A 328 -13.67 19.33 -6.38
C HIS A 328 -14.29 19.76 -5.05
N CYS A 329 -13.51 19.76 -3.97
CA CYS A 329 -13.88 20.34 -2.68
C CYS A 329 -12.75 21.27 -2.22
N PRO A 330 -13.01 22.52 -1.82
CA PRO A 330 -11.97 23.39 -1.28
C PRO A 330 -11.26 22.74 -0.08
N GLY A 331 -9.93 22.85 0.00
CA GLY A 331 -9.15 22.19 1.07
C GLY A 331 -9.61 22.56 2.50
N ARG A 332 -10.09 23.78 2.73
CA ARG A 332 -10.66 24.22 4.03
C ARG A 332 -11.92 23.45 4.44
N ASP A 333 -12.64 22.95 3.44
CA ASP A 333 -13.87 22.17 3.59
C ASP A 333 -13.57 20.67 3.41
N ASN A 334 -12.31 20.25 3.31
CA ASN A 334 -11.94 18.85 3.13
C ASN A 334 -11.62 18.21 4.50
N PRO A 335 -12.51 17.39 5.08
CA PRO A 335 -12.24 16.72 6.36
C PRO A 335 -11.03 15.78 6.30
N ALA A 336 -10.65 15.31 5.10
CA ALA A 336 -9.51 14.42 4.96
C ALA A 336 -8.14 15.13 5.20
N ASP A 337 -8.10 16.47 5.24
CA ASP A 337 -6.88 17.21 5.60
C ASP A 337 -6.40 16.92 7.04
N LEU A 338 -7.36 16.71 7.97
CA LEU A 338 -7.03 16.32 9.34
C LEU A 338 -6.29 14.99 9.41
N ILE A 339 -6.74 13.99 8.63
CA ILE A 339 -6.10 12.68 8.61
C ILE A 339 -4.81 12.67 7.79
N SER A 340 -4.64 13.53 6.79
CA SER A 340 -3.41 13.59 5.98
C SER A 340 -2.25 14.24 6.75
N ARG A 341 -2.54 15.16 7.69
CA ARG A 341 -1.55 15.89 8.50
C ARG A 341 -1.39 15.36 9.92
N GLY A 342 -2.44 14.74 10.46
CA GLY A 342 -2.57 14.36 11.86
C GLY A 342 -2.96 15.53 12.76
N ALA A 343 -3.64 15.22 13.87
CA ALA A 343 -4.16 16.20 14.82
C ALA A 343 -3.95 15.75 16.27
N LEU A 344 -3.89 16.70 17.21
CA LEU A 344 -3.99 16.39 18.65
C LEU A 344 -5.46 16.28 19.07
N ALA A 345 -5.71 15.71 20.26
CA ALA A 345 -7.07 15.47 20.72
C ALA A 345 -7.88 16.77 20.87
N GLU A 346 -7.27 17.86 21.36
CA GLU A 346 -7.98 19.15 21.50
C GLU A 346 -8.51 19.63 20.15
N HIS A 347 -7.64 19.60 19.13
CA HIS A 347 -7.98 20.05 17.79
C HIS A 347 -9.03 19.16 17.14
N LEU A 348 -8.87 17.83 17.25
CA LEU A 348 -9.79 16.87 16.67
C LEU A 348 -11.19 16.98 17.29
N MET A 349 -11.28 17.07 18.62
CA MET A 349 -12.55 17.17 19.34
C MET A 349 -13.28 18.50 19.10
N SER A 350 -12.52 19.59 18.91
CA SER A 350 -13.09 20.91 18.57
C SER A 350 -13.51 21.05 17.10
N SER A 351 -13.17 20.08 16.25
CA SER A 351 -13.47 20.14 14.82
C SER A 351 -14.95 19.84 14.55
N GLU A 352 -15.70 20.84 14.11
CA GLU A 352 -17.06 20.66 13.62
C GLU A 352 -17.11 19.88 12.30
N LEU A 353 -16.01 19.89 11.54
CA LEU A 353 -15.85 19.28 10.22
C LEU A 353 -15.67 17.76 10.29
N TRP A 354 -14.95 17.24 11.29
CA TRP A 354 -14.50 15.84 11.29
C TRP A 354 -15.62 14.80 11.45
N LEU A 355 -16.58 15.01 12.36
CA LEU A 355 -17.65 14.04 12.58
C LEU A 355 -18.90 14.32 11.71
N ASN A 356 -19.10 15.57 11.31
CA ASN A 356 -20.30 16.00 10.60
C ASN A 356 -20.06 16.24 9.10
N GLY A 357 -18.81 16.19 8.66
CA GLY A 357 -18.43 16.63 7.31
C GLY A 357 -18.67 18.14 7.11
N PRO A 358 -18.54 18.63 5.87
CA PRO A 358 -18.75 20.03 5.58
C PRO A 358 -20.20 20.47 5.80
N ALA A 359 -20.41 21.69 6.32
CA ALA A 359 -21.74 22.20 6.66
C ALA A 359 -22.73 22.14 5.49
N TRP A 360 -22.25 22.33 4.25
CA TRP A 360 -23.08 22.25 3.05
C TRP A 360 -23.63 20.85 2.75
N LEU A 361 -23.07 19.77 3.31
CA LEU A 361 -23.68 18.44 3.21
C LEU A 361 -25.01 18.35 3.96
N SER A 362 -25.21 19.16 5.00
CA SER A 362 -26.47 19.18 5.76
C SER A 362 -27.58 19.97 5.04
N LEU A 363 -27.26 20.64 3.92
CA LEU A 363 -28.19 21.49 3.16
C LEU A 363 -28.70 20.77 1.90
N PRO A 364 -29.85 21.18 1.33
CA PRO A 364 -30.31 20.73 0.02
C PRO A 364 -29.31 21.10 -1.11
N ILE A 365 -29.10 20.17 -2.06
CA ILE A 365 -28.02 20.19 -3.08
C ILE A 365 -28.17 21.30 -4.17
N GLN A 366 -29.02 22.31 -3.99
CA GLN A 366 -29.19 23.39 -4.98
C GLN A 366 -27.92 24.25 -5.21
N HIS A 367 -26.92 24.20 -4.31
CA HIS A 367 -25.71 25.03 -4.39
C HIS A 367 -24.48 24.38 -5.06
N LEU A 368 -24.46 23.07 -5.31
CA LEU A 368 -23.24 22.39 -5.81
C LEU A 368 -23.11 22.35 -7.35
N GLN A 369 -24.11 22.81 -8.09
CA GLN A 369 -24.08 22.81 -9.56
C GLN A 369 -23.31 23.99 -10.18
N HIS A 370 -22.89 24.99 -9.40
CA HIS A 370 -22.32 26.23 -9.94
C HIS A 370 -20.82 26.24 -10.24
N GLU A 371 -20.07 25.16 -9.96
CA GLU A 371 -18.62 25.10 -10.30
C GLU A 371 -18.29 24.32 -11.59
N GLN A 372 -19.29 23.90 -12.38
CA GLN A 372 -19.03 23.16 -13.63
C GLN A 372 -18.60 24.00 -14.84
N GLN A 373 -18.41 25.31 -14.70
CA GLN A 373 -17.95 26.14 -15.82
C GLN A 373 -16.83 27.07 -15.37
N ASN A 374 -15.59 26.56 -15.40
CA ASN A 374 -14.37 27.25 -15.85
C ASN A 374 -13.14 26.52 -15.31
N SER A 375 -12.80 25.40 -15.92
CA SER A 375 -11.41 24.96 -15.96
C SER A 375 -11.07 24.68 -17.41
N ASN A 376 -10.63 25.72 -18.13
CA ASN A 376 -9.68 25.51 -19.22
C ASN A 376 -8.57 24.66 -18.62
N GLY A 377 -8.44 23.43 -19.12
CA GLY A 377 -7.52 22.45 -18.58
C GLY A 377 -6.13 23.07 -18.49
N VAL A 378 -5.66 23.30 -17.27
CA VAL A 378 -4.22 23.37 -17.04
C VAL A 378 -3.76 21.94 -17.25
N GLU A 379 -3.34 21.64 -18.48
CA GLU A 379 -2.53 20.49 -18.80
C GLU A 379 -1.20 20.62 -18.04
N ASN A 380 -1.23 20.36 -16.73
CA ASN A 380 -0.06 19.86 -16.03
C ASN A 380 0.08 18.38 -16.41
N CYS A 381 0.34 18.15 -17.70
CA CYS A 381 1.32 17.14 -18.04
C CYS A 381 2.56 17.46 -17.20
N GLU A 382 3.23 16.45 -16.65
CA GLU A 382 4.65 16.58 -16.31
C GLU A 382 5.41 16.85 -17.64
N VAL A 383 5.20 18.00 -18.26
CA VAL A 383 6.13 18.59 -19.21
C VAL A 383 7.21 19.16 -18.30
N VAL A 384 8.19 18.30 -18.00
CA VAL A 384 9.54 18.82 -17.83
C VAL A 384 9.81 19.54 -19.15
N THR A 385 9.62 20.86 -19.18
CA THR A 385 10.04 21.68 -20.32
C THR A 385 11.53 21.46 -20.45
N PRO A 386 12.02 20.75 -21.48
CA PRO A 386 13.44 20.80 -21.76
C PRO A 386 13.63 22.19 -22.35
N CYS A 387 14.18 23.11 -21.57
CA CYS A 387 14.93 24.20 -22.17
C CYS A 387 15.98 23.52 -23.05
N LEU A 388 15.79 23.54 -24.37
CA LEU A 388 16.74 23.05 -25.36
C LEU A 388 17.98 23.94 -25.31
N LYS A 389 18.79 23.76 -24.27
CA LYS A 389 20.23 23.87 -24.43
C LYS A 389 20.63 22.57 -25.11
N VAL A 390 20.86 22.65 -26.41
CA VAL A 390 21.61 21.63 -27.14
C VAL A 390 22.99 21.58 -26.47
N THR A 391 23.10 20.69 -25.50
CA THR A 391 24.34 20.08 -25.10
C THR A 391 24.16 18.64 -25.54
N GLU A 392 25.07 18.16 -26.38
CA GLU A 392 25.10 16.80 -26.91
C GLU A 392 25.21 15.81 -25.74
N ALA A 393 24.08 15.50 -25.12
CA ALA A 393 23.95 14.38 -24.21
C ALA A 393 23.49 13.20 -25.06
N HIS A 394 24.37 12.22 -25.24
CA HIS A 394 24.04 10.94 -25.86
C HIS A 394 22.89 10.27 -25.10
N SER A 395 21.64 10.47 -25.53
CA SER A 395 20.52 9.68 -25.05
C SER A 395 20.72 8.25 -25.55
N SER A 396 20.77 7.27 -24.63
CA SER A 396 20.92 5.88 -25.02
C SER A 396 19.70 5.46 -25.84
N VAL A 397 19.94 4.98 -27.06
CA VAL A 397 18.89 4.59 -28.04
C VAL A 397 17.99 3.46 -27.50
N PHE A 398 18.44 2.75 -26.45
CA PHE A 398 17.76 1.59 -25.89
C PHE A 398 17.63 1.71 -24.37
N GLU A 399 16.39 1.79 -23.87
CA GLU A 399 16.10 1.74 -22.43
C GLU A 399 16.00 0.28 -21.95
N PHE A 400 17.16 -0.30 -21.57
CA PHE A 400 17.25 -1.72 -21.26
C PHE A 400 16.51 -2.15 -19.98
N SER A 401 16.20 -1.22 -19.08
CA SER A 401 15.47 -1.45 -17.81
C SER A 401 14.07 -2.06 -18.02
N ARG A 402 13.50 -1.92 -19.22
CA ARG A 402 12.16 -2.41 -19.58
C ARG A 402 12.09 -3.90 -19.90
N TYR A 403 13.24 -4.57 -20.07
CA TYR A 403 13.26 -5.98 -20.48
C TYR A 403 13.39 -6.92 -19.28
N SER A 404 12.59 -8.00 -19.28
CA SER A 404 12.56 -9.00 -18.21
C SER A 404 13.44 -10.24 -18.48
N GLY A 405 14.09 -10.33 -19.64
CA GLY A 405 14.92 -11.46 -20.02
C GLY A 405 15.98 -11.10 -21.07
N PHE A 406 17.15 -11.74 -20.98
CA PHE A 406 18.30 -11.44 -21.84
C PHE A 406 18.02 -11.71 -23.33
N CYS A 407 17.47 -12.87 -23.69
CA CYS A 407 17.13 -13.19 -25.09
C CYS A 407 16.10 -12.20 -25.66
N LYS A 408 15.14 -11.76 -24.84
CA LYS A 408 14.15 -10.76 -25.27
C LYS A 408 14.82 -9.42 -25.59
N ALA A 409 15.78 -8.99 -24.77
CA ALA A 409 16.55 -7.77 -25.03
C ALA A 409 17.33 -7.87 -26.36
N VAL A 410 18.03 -8.99 -26.59
CA VAL A 410 18.77 -9.24 -27.85
C VAL A 410 17.84 -9.26 -29.05
N ASN A 411 16.69 -9.96 -28.98
CA ASN A 411 15.73 -10.03 -30.08
C ASN A 411 15.16 -8.67 -30.44
N VAL A 412 14.84 -7.83 -29.45
CA VAL A 412 14.32 -6.47 -29.71
C VAL A 412 15.38 -5.61 -30.39
N VAL A 413 16.64 -5.65 -29.91
CA VAL A 413 17.76 -4.95 -30.57
C VAL A 413 17.93 -5.44 -32.02
N ALA A 414 17.82 -6.75 -32.26
CA ALA A 414 17.92 -7.32 -33.61
C ALA A 414 16.80 -6.82 -34.53
N TRP A 415 15.55 -6.80 -34.07
CA TRP A 415 14.43 -6.27 -34.84
C TRP A 415 14.58 -4.77 -35.16
N VAL A 416 15.07 -3.98 -34.20
CA VAL A 416 15.33 -2.55 -34.42
C VAL A 416 16.44 -2.36 -35.45
N LEU A 417 17.54 -3.13 -35.36
CA LEU A 417 18.61 -3.07 -36.35
C LEU A 417 18.13 -3.47 -37.74
N ARG A 418 17.33 -4.54 -37.86
CA ARG A 418 16.73 -4.95 -39.15
C ARG A 418 15.82 -3.87 -39.71
N PHE A 419 14.97 -3.27 -38.88
CA PHE A 419 14.12 -2.16 -39.29
C PHE A 419 14.96 -1.00 -39.85
N ILE A 420 16.03 -0.60 -39.16
CA ILE A 420 16.94 0.46 -39.62
C ILE A 420 17.58 0.07 -40.97
N CYS A 421 18.03 -1.17 -41.13
CA CYS A 421 18.59 -1.68 -42.39
C CYS A 421 17.55 -1.64 -43.52
N ASN A 422 16.32 -2.10 -43.28
CA ASN A 422 15.23 -2.08 -44.24
C ASN A 422 14.79 -0.66 -44.64
N CYS A 423 14.91 0.32 -43.73
CA CYS A 423 14.65 1.72 -44.04
C CYS A 423 15.78 2.37 -44.86
N LYS A 424 17.02 1.88 -44.74
CA LYS A 424 18.19 2.39 -45.46
C LYS A 424 18.42 1.71 -46.81
N SER A 425 17.93 0.49 -46.98
CA SER A 425 18.02 -0.27 -48.23
C SER A 425 16.97 0.21 -49.24
N LYS A 426 17.36 0.34 -50.52
CA LYS A 426 16.44 0.56 -51.65
C LYS A 426 15.99 -0.75 -52.33
N GLY A 427 16.51 -1.90 -51.89
CA GLY A 427 16.20 -3.22 -52.43
C GLY A 427 15.13 -3.98 -51.64
N ASP A 428 15.06 -5.30 -51.83
CA ASP A 428 14.13 -6.18 -51.12
C ASP A 428 14.32 -6.12 -49.61
N LYS A 429 13.19 -6.06 -48.89
CA LYS A 429 13.16 -5.97 -47.43
C LYS A 429 13.18 -7.35 -46.82
N ASP A 430 14.01 -7.54 -45.80
CA ASP A 430 14.01 -8.78 -45.04
C ASP A 430 12.80 -8.81 -44.10
N THR A 431 11.94 -9.82 -44.27
CA THR A 431 10.67 -10.00 -43.53
C THR A 431 10.59 -11.35 -42.83
N GLY A 432 11.63 -12.18 -42.90
CA GLY A 432 11.64 -13.55 -42.34
C GLY A 432 11.89 -13.61 -40.84
N GLN A 433 12.22 -14.80 -40.32
CA GLN A 433 12.70 -14.93 -38.93
C GLN A 433 14.10 -14.29 -38.77
N LEU A 434 14.46 -13.91 -37.53
CA LEU A 434 15.80 -13.40 -37.22
C LEU A 434 16.86 -14.48 -37.44
N THR A 435 17.89 -14.14 -38.21
CA THR A 435 19.05 -15.03 -38.45
C THR A 435 20.00 -15.04 -37.26
N TYR A 436 20.86 -16.05 -37.20
CA TYR A 436 21.91 -16.11 -36.17
C TYR A 436 22.87 -14.92 -36.28
N GLU A 437 23.24 -14.48 -37.49
CA GLU A 437 24.12 -13.34 -37.67
C GLU A 437 23.51 -12.05 -37.10
N GLU A 438 22.20 -11.85 -37.25
CA GLU A 438 21.51 -10.68 -36.70
C GLU A 438 21.43 -10.70 -35.18
N LEU A 439 21.16 -11.87 -34.59
CA LEU A 439 21.17 -12.03 -33.13
C LEU A 439 22.58 -11.81 -32.56
N SER A 440 23.61 -12.28 -33.25
CA SER A 440 25.00 -12.07 -32.88
C SER A 440 25.37 -10.58 -32.93
N LYS A 441 25.05 -9.89 -34.03
CA LYS A 441 25.25 -8.44 -34.17
C LYS A 441 24.47 -7.64 -33.13
N ALA A 442 23.23 -8.02 -32.85
CA ALA A 442 22.40 -7.36 -31.86
C ALA A 442 22.95 -7.51 -30.44
N LYS A 443 23.49 -8.70 -30.10
CA LYS A 443 24.15 -8.95 -28.82
C LYS A 443 25.39 -8.06 -28.64
N VAL A 444 26.24 -7.96 -29.67
CA VAL A 444 27.41 -7.07 -29.65
C VAL A 444 26.95 -5.62 -29.49
N LYS A 445 25.94 -5.19 -30.25
CA LYS A 445 25.45 -3.80 -30.18
C LYS A 445 24.87 -3.46 -28.82
N LEU A 446 24.14 -4.40 -28.21
CA LEU A 446 23.61 -4.27 -26.86
C LEU A 446 24.74 -4.04 -25.85
N PHE A 447 25.81 -4.83 -25.91
CA PHE A 447 26.95 -4.63 -25.02
C PHE A 447 27.67 -3.30 -25.27
N GLN A 448 27.90 -2.92 -26.53
CA GLN A 448 28.49 -1.62 -26.88
C GLN A 448 27.68 -0.47 -26.27
N SER A 449 26.35 -0.50 -26.38
CA SER A 449 25.48 0.56 -25.83
C SER A 449 25.63 0.69 -24.32
N VAL A 450 25.63 -0.41 -23.58
CA VAL A 450 25.74 -0.38 -22.11
C VAL A 450 27.15 0.03 -21.68
N GLN A 451 28.19 -0.41 -22.39
CA GLN A 451 29.57 0.01 -22.10
C GLN A 451 29.78 1.51 -22.40
N LEU A 452 29.25 2.03 -23.51
CA LEU A 452 29.35 3.46 -23.84
C LEU A 452 28.64 4.35 -22.83
N GLU A 453 27.50 3.89 -22.31
CA GLU A 453 26.77 4.60 -21.26
C GLU A 453 27.55 4.64 -19.94
N ALA A 454 28.18 3.53 -19.55
CA ALA A 454 28.89 3.41 -18.28
C ALA A 454 30.34 3.92 -18.30
N TYR A 455 31.03 3.84 -19.45
CA TYR A 455 32.47 4.06 -19.58
C TYR A 455 32.81 5.01 -20.74
N SER A 456 32.00 6.06 -20.94
CA SER A 456 32.15 7.00 -22.06
C SER A 456 33.52 7.69 -22.09
N GLN A 457 34.05 8.08 -20.94
CA GLN A 457 35.34 8.74 -20.81
C GLN A 457 36.50 7.79 -21.15
N GLU A 458 36.39 6.52 -20.76
CA GLU A 458 37.37 5.49 -21.08
C GLU A 458 37.36 5.13 -22.57
N PHE A 459 36.19 5.05 -23.20
CA PHE A 459 36.08 4.90 -24.64
C PHE A 459 36.74 6.06 -25.40
N GLU A 460 36.51 7.30 -24.96
CA GLU A 460 37.08 8.49 -25.60
C GLU A 460 38.62 8.51 -25.46
N ALA A 461 39.13 8.16 -24.28
CA ALA A 461 40.57 8.08 -24.02
C ALA A 461 41.23 7.00 -24.89
N LEU A 462 40.67 5.77 -24.91
CA LEU A 462 41.22 4.65 -25.67
C LEU A 462 41.12 4.85 -27.18
N SER A 463 40.03 5.46 -27.66
CA SER A 463 39.87 5.79 -29.09
C SER A 463 40.91 6.82 -29.57
N LYS A 464 41.40 7.68 -28.66
CA LYS A 464 42.46 8.66 -28.91
C LYS A 464 43.87 8.14 -28.59
N GLY A 465 44.02 6.84 -28.30
CA GLY A 465 45.30 6.23 -27.94
C GLY A 465 45.90 6.72 -26.61
N LYS A 466 45.07 7.30 -25.72
CA LYS A 466 45.47 7.78 -24.39
C LYS A 466 45.16 6.74 -23.33
N ALA A 467 45.95 6.74 -22.24
CA ALA A 467 45.64 5.95 -21.06
C ALA A 467 44.31 6.42 -20.43
N ILE A 468 43.53 5.47 -19.90
CA ILE A 468 42.27 5.78 -19.22
C ILE A 468 42.48 6.48 -17.87
N PRO A 469 41.50 7.22 -17.35
CA PRO A 469 41.61 7.92 -16.07
C PRO A 469 41.97 6.98 -14.91
N GLN A 470 42.93 7.36 -14.06
CA GLN A 470 43.40 6.52 -12.94
C GLN A 470 42.31 6.25 -11.88
N ASN A 471 41.30 7.10 -11.79
CA ASN A 471 40.13 6.95 -10.91
C ASN A 471 39.03 6.06 -11.52
N SER A 472 39.20 5.57 -12.75
CA SER A 472 38.23 4.69 -13.41
C SER A 472 38.14 3.34 -12.67
N PRO A 473 36.93 2.79 -12.47
CA PRO A 473 36.73 1.48 -11.84
C PRO A 473 37.37 0.33 -12.64
N ILE A 474 37.64 0.54 -13.94
CA ILE A 474 38.23 -0.47 -14.83
C ILE A 474 39.73 -0.27 -15.09
N CYS A 475 40.36 0.75 -14.50
CA CYS A 475 41.79 1.05 -14.68
C CYS A 475 42.71 -0.14 -14.37
N LYS A 476 42.40 -0.90 -13.32
CA LYS A 476 43.21 -2.05 -12.87
C LYS A 476 43.17 -3.26 -13.81
N LEU A 477 42.36 -3.23 -14.86
CA LEU A 477 42.07 -4.39 -15.71
C LEU A 477 42.63 -4.25 -17.11
N ASP A 478 43.50 -3.25 -17.30
CA ASP A 478 44.18 -2.98 -18.57
C ASP A 478 43.21 -3.04 -19.77
N PRO A 479 42.16 -2.20 -19.79
CA PRO A 479 41.10 -2.31 -20.77
C PRO A 479 41.56 -1.82 -22.14
N PHE A 480 41.12 -2.50 -23.19
CA PHE A 480 41.33 -2.10 -24.58
C PHE A 480 40.05 -2.29 -25.40
N ILE A 481 39.97 -1.63 -26.57
CA ILE A 481 38.85 -1.79 -27.51
C ILE A 481 39.23 -2.90 -28.48
N GLY A 482 38.44 -3.99 -28.50
CA GLY A 482 38.61 -5.09 -29.46
C GLY A 482 38.11 -4.74 -30.86
N ASP A 483 38.39 -5.60 -31.84
CA ASP A 483 37.99 -5.42 -33.24
C ASP A 483 36.46 -5.34 -33.42
N ASP A 484 35.71 -5.91 -32.49
CA ASP A 484 34.25 -5.85 -32.41
C ASP A 484 33.73 -4.57 -31.73
N GLY A 485 34.60 -3.63 -31.40
CA GLY A 485 34.28 -2.35 -30.77
C GLY A 485 33.84 -2.46 -29.30
N LEU A 486 34.09 -3.60 -28.65
CA LEU A 486 33.78 -3.81 -27.23
C LEU A 486 35.00 -3.53 -26.35
N LEU A 487 34.77 -2.97 -25.16
CA LEU A 487 35.80 -2.93 -24.11
C LEU A 487 36.07 -4.33 -23.57
N ARG A 488 37.32 -4.76 -23.64
CA ARG A 488 37.80 -6.08 -23.24
C ARG A 488 39.01 -5.96 -22.31
N VAL A 489 39.24 -7.00 -21.53
CA VAL A 489 40.37 -7.08 -20.59
C VAL A 489 41.61 -7.62 -21.30
N LYS A 490 42.73 -6.91 -21.14
CA LYS A 490 44.05 -7.39 -21.54
C LYS A 490 44.70 -8.18 -20.39
N GLY A 491 45.48 -9.23 -20.67
CA GLY A 491 46.01 -10.06 -19.59
C GLY A 491 46.93 -11.20 -19.98
N ARG A 492 47.36 -11.97 -18.97
CA ARG A 492 48.40 -13.02 -19.06
C ARG A 492 48.09 -14.23 -19.95
N LEU A 493 46.90 -14.27 -20.57
CA LEU A 493 46.44 -15.37 -21.43
C LEU A 493 46.60 -15.05 -22.94
N GLU A 494 47.27 -13.96 -23.28
CA GLU A 494 47.55 -13.56 -24.68
C GLU A 494 48.21 -14.67 -25.49
N GLU A 495 49.24 -15.29 -24.92
CA GLU A 495 50.03 -16.36 -25.54
C GLU A 495 49.43 -17.77 -25.36
N ALA A 496 48.28 -17.90 -24.70
CA ALA A 496 47.64 -19.21 -24.50
C ALA A 496 46.95 -19.70 -25.78
N ASP A 497 46.96 -20.99 -26.07
CA ASP A 497 46.21 -21.55 -27.21
C ASP A 497 44.72 -21.70 -26.86
N MET A 498 43.98 -20.59 -26.94
CA MET A 498 42.57 -20.48 -26.55
C MET A 498 41.80 -19.57 -27.50
N LEU A 499 40.47 -19.67 -27.49
CA LEU A 499 39.60 -18.76 -28.25
C LEU A 499 39.80 -17.31 -27.81
N TYR A 500 39.79 -16.38 -28.77
CA TYR A 500 39.97 -14.93 -28.54
C TYR A 500 39.06 -14.39 -27.42
N GLU A 501 37.81 -14.82 -27.37
CA GLU A 501 36.84 -14.42 -26.34
C GLU A 501 37.21 -14.87 -24.93
N SER A 502 37.96 -15.97 -24.81
CA SER A 502 38.48 -16.48 -23.55
C SER A 502 39.79 -15.79 -23.14
N LYS A 503 40.62 -15.39 -24.13
CA LYS A 503 41.84 -14.59 -23.92
C LYS A 503 41.51 -13.17 -23.47
N HIS A 504 40.53 -12.55 -24.13
CA HIS A 504 40.14 -11.16 -23.96
C HIS A 504 38.65 -11.01 -23.62
N PRO A 505 38.24 -11.31 -22.38
CA PRO A 505 36.83 -11.28 -22.03
C PRO A 505 36.23 -9.87 -22.07
N ILE A 506 34.92 -9.79 -22.32
CA ILE A 506 34.18 -8.53 -22.40
C ILE A 506 33.92 -7.97 -21.00
N ILE A 507 34.13 -6.66 -20.83
CA ILE A 507 33.84 -5.91 -19.60
C ILE A 507 32.38 -5.49 -19.58
N ILE A 508 31.58 -5.93 -18.61
CA ILE A 508 30.16 -5.53 -18.52
C ILE A 508 29.94 -4.71 -17.25
N PRO A 509 29.42 -3.47 -17.34
CA PRO A 509 29.17 -2.67 -16.15
C PRO A 509 28.07 -3.28 -15.27
N SER A 510 28.14 -2.97 -13.97
CA SER A 510 27.08 -3.34 -13.04
C SER A 510 25.78 -2.64 -13.42
N GLY A 511 24.72 -3.41 -13.65
CA GLY A 511 23.43 -2.86 -14.03
C GLY A 511 22.43 -3.93 -14.42
N HIS A 512 21.28 -3.49 -14.95
CA HIS A 512 20.16 -4.38 -15.28
C HIS A 512 20.54 -5.44 -16.33
N VAL A 513 21.31 -5.08 -17.35
CA VAL A 513 21.78 -6.03 -18.39
C VAL A 513 22.67 -7.13 -17.81
N ALA A 514 23.54 -6.79 -16.86
CA ALA A 514 24.35 -7.78 -16.16
C ALA A 514 23.48 -8.76 -15.36
N GLN A 515 22.43 -8.26 -14.70
CA GLN A 515 21.47 -9.11 -13.97
C GLN A 515 20.70 -10.04 -14.91
N LEU A 516 20.23 -9.54 -16.05
CA LEU A 516 19.55 -10.35 -17.07
C LEU A 516 20.45 -11.46 -17.60
N LEU A 517 21.73 -11.15 -17.82
CA LEU A 517 22.74 -12.10 -18.31
C LEU A 517 23.08 -13.17 -17.27
N ILE A 518 23.26 -12.80 -16.01
CA ILE A 518 23.45 -13.74 -14.88
C ILE A 518 22.23 -14.67 -14.79
N ARG A 519 21.02 -14.11 -14.80
CA ARG A 519 19.77 -14.89 -14.73
C ARG A 519 19.63 -15.84 -15.91
N PHE A 520 19.94 -15.39 -17.12
CA PHE A 520 19.95 -16.22 -18.31
C PHE A 520 20.91 -17.40 -18.17
N GLN A 521 22.13 -17.16 -17.73
CA GLN A 521 23.13 -18.22 -17.53
C GLN A 521 22.73 -19.17 -16.39
N HIS A 522 22.14 -18.67 -15.32
CA HIS A 522 21.64 -19.48 -14.21
C HIS A 522 20.53 -20.45 -14.65
N ILE A 523 19.59 -19.98 -15.50
CA ILE A 523 18.54 -20.83 -16.08
C ILE A 523 19.12 -21.83 -17.09
N LEU A 524 20.08 -21.40 -17.92
CA LEU A 524 20.73 -22.26 -18.92
C LEU A 524 21.49 -23.42 -18.26
N LEU A 525 22.16 -23.16 -17.13
CA LEU A 525 22.88 -24.15 -16.33
C LEU A 525 21.97 -24.94 -15.38
N LYS A 526 20.64 -24.87 -15.54
CA LYS A 526 19.66 -25.59 -14.71
C LYS A 526 19.83 -25.35 -13.21
N HIS A 527 20.05 -24.09 -12.84
CA HIS A 527 20.24 -23.64 -11.45
C HIS A 527 21.51 -24.16 -10.77
N ALA A 528 22.58 -24.42 -11.54
CA ALA A 528 23.89 -24.78 -10.99
C ALA A 528 24.36 -23.79 -9.90
N GLY A 529 25.08 -24.32 -8.91
CA GLY A 529 25.56 -23.56 -7.75
C GLY A 529 26.45 -22.36 -8.14
N VAL A 530 26.59 -21.43 -7.20
CA VAL A 530 27.26 -20.13 -7.41
C VAL A 530 28.66 -20.29 -8.00
N SER A 531 29.47 -21.25 -7.51
CA SER A 531 30.82 -21.50 -8.01
C SER A 531 30.83 -21.86 -9.51
N VAL A 532 29.93 -22.75 -9.95
CA VAL A 532 29.80 -23.15 -11.35
C VAL A 532 29.32 -21.98 -12.21
N LEU A 533 28.30 -21.26 -11.75
CA LEU A 533 27.78 -20.08 -12.45
C LEU A 533 28.87 -19.00 -12.63
N VAL A 534 29.61 -18.69 -11.57
CA VAL A 534 30.69 -17.70 -11.59
C VAL A 534 31.84 -18.18 -12.49
N SER A 535 32.22 -19.46 -12.45
CA SER A 535 33.27 -19.99 -13.32
C SER A 535 32.89 -19.90 -14.81
N THR A 536 31.64 -20.22 -15.16
CA THR A 536 31.14 -20.15 -16.54
C THR A 536 31.01 -18.71 -17.02
N LEU A 537 30.53 -17.81 -16.16
CA LEU A 537 30.51 -16.37 -16.45
C LEU A 537 31.93 -15.83 -16.61
N ARG A 538 32.89 -16.20 -15.75
CA ARG A 538 34.29 -15.75 -15.85
C ARG A 538 35.01 -16.31 -17.08
N SER A 539 34.67 -17.51 -17.54
CA SER A 539 35.21 -18.07 -18.78
C SER A 539 34.76 -17.30 -20.02
N ARG A 540 33.61 -16.62 -19.97
CA ARG A 540 33.02 -15.92 -21.12
C ARG A 540 33.04 -14.38 -20.99
N LEU A 541 33.10 -13.85 -19.77
CA LEU A 541 32.82 -12.46 -19.37
C LEU A 541 33.58 -12.11 -18.07
N LYS A 542 34.90 -11.91 -18.12
CA LYS A 542 35.63 -11.28 -17.01
C LYS A 542 35.34 -9.78 -17.01
N GLN A 543 34.25 -9.39 -16.35
CA GLN A 543 34.27 -8.43 -15.25
C GLN A 543 32.84 -8.13 -14.80
N ILE A 544 32.44 -8.76 -13.70
CA ILE A 544 31.43 -8.25 -12.78
C ILE A 544 32.17 -8.07 -11.46
N TRP A 545 32.80 -6.91 -11.23
CA TRP A 545 33.27 -6.54 -9.89
C TRP A 545 33.26 -5.02 -9.74
N SER A 546 32.22 -4.49 -9.10
CA SER A 546 32.34 -3.90 -7.76
C SER A 546 31.37 -4.47 -6.71
N SER A 547 30.60 -5.53 -7.02
CA SER A 547 29.55 -6.03 -6.10
C SER A 547 29.61 -7.53 -5.75
N CYS A 548 30.62 -8.32 -6.15
CA CYS A 548 30.66 -9.74 -5.76
C CYS A 548 31.03 -10.00 -4.29
N SER A 549 31.40 -8.98 -3.49
CA SER A 549 31.34 -9.06 -2.02
C SER A 549 29.91 -8.92 -1.46
N LYS A 550 28.95 -8.57 -2.32
CA LYS A 550 27.50 -8.58 -2.09
C LYS A 550 26.82 -9.59 -3.03
N LEU A 551 27.39 -10.79 -3.12
CA LEU A 551 26.74 -11.95 -3.72
C LEU A 551 25.69 -12.57 -2.79
N GLU A 552 25.03 -11.76 -1.95
CA GLU A 552 23.60 -11.95 -1.66
C GLU A 552 22.82 -11.59 -2.93
N ILE A 553 22.98 -12.41 -3.97
CA ILE A 553 22.06 -12.32 -5.09
C ILE A 553 20.72 -12.78 -4.56
N HIS A 554 19.77 -11.84 -4.54
CA HIS A 554 18.35 -12.09 -4.64
C HIS A 554 18.06 -13.17 -5.70
N ILE A 555 18.05 -14.42 -5.25
CA ILE A 555 17.33 -15.53 -5.87
C ILE A 555 16.26 -15.98 -4.86
N PRO A 556 15.25 -15.16 -4.48
CA PRO A 556 14.26 -15.58 -3.48
C PRO A 556 13.25 -16.58 -4.06
N THR A 557 13.37 -16.98 -5.32
CA THR A 557 12.31 -17.68 -6.05
C THR A 557 12.73 -18.96 -6.77
N CYS A 558 13.97 -19.43 -6.61
CA CYS A 558 14.28 -20.81 -6.99
C CYS A 558 14.05 -21.71 -5.78
N THR A 559 12.93 -22.41 -5.78
CA THR A 559 12.43 -23.28 -4.70
C THR A 559 13.36 -24.45 -4.31
N MET A 560 14.52 -24.60 -4.96
CA MET A 560 15.54 -25.60 -4.59
C MET A 560 16.73 -25.08 -3.76
N VAL A 561 16.82 -23.77 -3.47
CA VAL A 561 17.94 -23.21 -2.66
C VAL A 561 17.45 -22.46 -1.40
N GLY A 562 16.15 -22.55 -1.08
CA GLY A 562 15.56 -21.91 0.10
C GLY A 562 15.94 -22.54 1.46
N TRP A 563 16.53 -23.74 1.47
CA TRP A 563 16.83 -24.48 2.70
C TRP A 563 18.29 -24.36 3.19
N LEU A 564 19.18 -23.73 2.42
CA LEU A 564 20.62 -23.68 2.73
C LEU A 564 21.14 -22.28 3.10
N VAL A 565 20.38 -21.21 2.81
CA VAL A 565 20.79 -19.84 3.16
C VAL A 565 20.59 -19.55 4.65
N GLY A 566 19.56 -20.12 5.29
CA GLY A 566 19.29 -19.93 6.72
C GLY A 566 20.24 -20.67 7.69
N ALA A 567 21.12 -21.54 7.19
CA ALA A 567 22.08 -22.29 8.02
C ALA A 567 23.47 -21.64 8.09
N LEU A 568 23.81 -20.73 7.18
CA LEU A 568 25.13 -20.09 7.11
C LEU A 568 25.19 -18.75 7.87
N ASP A 569 24.06 -18.05 8.03
CA ASP A 569 24.00 -16.83 8.85
C ASP A 569 24.30 -17.10 10.34
N LYS A 570 24.01 -18.31 10.84
CA LYS A 570 24.32 -18.71 12.22
C LYS A 570 25.78 -19.11 12.47
N ILE A 571 26.61 -19.23 11.44
CA ILE A 571 28.03 -19.61 11.58
C ILE A 571 28.95 -18.38 11.46
N SER A 572 28.47 -17.27 10.86
CA SER A 572 29.19 -15.99 10.81
C SER A 572 29.18 -15.23 12.14
N GLU A 573 28.22 -15.47 13.04
CA GLU A 573 28.17 -14.88 14.39
C GLU A 573 29.03 -15.63 15.42
N ALA A 574 29.60 -16.79 15.06
CA ALA A 574 30.44 -17.58 15.97
C ALA A 574 31.95 -17.38 15.75
N LEU A 575 32.37 -16.52 14.81
CA LEU A 575 33.78 -16.29 14.45
C LEU A 575 34.14 -14.80 14.24
N SER A 576 33.44 -13.90 14.91
CA SER A 576 33.98 -12.61 15.38
C SER A 576 34.36 -12.72 16.84
#